data_AF-X1SP50-F1
#
_entry.id   AF-X1SP50-F1
#
_cell.length_a   1.000
_cell.length_b   1.000
_cell.length_c   1.000
_cell.angle_alpha   90.00
_cell.angle_beta   90.00
_cell.angle_gamma   90.00
#
_symmetry.space_group_name_H-M   'P 1'
#
loop_
_entity.id
_entity.type
_entity.pdbx_description
1 polymer ?
#
loop_
_entity_poly.entity_id
_entity_poly.type
_entity_poly.pdbx_seq_one_letter_code
_entity_poly.pdbx_strand_id
1 'polypeptide(L)' 'MNRKLFPGLDMVCLMASQEYQFLSSSLLKEVACLEGNINDLVPEHVAKALRKKVHSEM' A
#
# COMPACT_ATOMS: atom_id res chain seq x y z
N MET A 1 5.69 3.44 -21.79
CA MET A 1 7.01 4.00 -21.47
C MET A 1 8.07 2.91 -21.39
N ASN A 2 7.89 1.89 -20.54
CA ASN A 2 8.89 0.85 -20.27
C ASN A 2 9.43 0.14 -21.52
N ARG A 3 8.58 -0.26 -22.47
CA ARG A 3 9.01 -0.88 -23.74
C ARG A 3 9.86 0.03 -24.63
N LYS A 4 9.70 1.36 -24.55
CA LYS A 4 10.56 2.31 -25.27
C LYS A 4 11.92 2.47 -24.61
N LEU A 5 11.99 2.33 -23.28
CA LEU A 5 13.23 2.46 -22.51
C LEU A 5 14.05 1.15 -22.57
N PHE A 6 13.39 0.00 -22.53
CA PHE A 6 14.05 -1.30 -22.62
C PHE A 6 13.19 -2.28 -23.45
N PRO A 7 13.48 -2.45 -24.75
CA PRO A 7 12.65 -3.24 -25.66
C PRO A 7 12.55 -4.75 -25.34
N GLY A 8 13.50 -5.30 -24.59
CA GLY A 8 13.50 -6.70 -24.16
C GLY A 8 12.72 -6.96 -22.86
N LEU A 9 12.06 -5.94 -22.29
CA LEU A 9 11.24 -6.09 -21.09
C LEU A 9 9.79 -6.43 -21.43
N ASP A 10 9.33 -7.55 -20.91
CA ASP A 10 7.91 -7.89 -20.87
C ASP A 10 7.29 -7.52 -19.53
N MET A 11 6.06 -7.01 -19.57
CA MET A 11 5.29 -6.62 -18.40
C MET A 11 4.01 -7.44 -18.36
N VAL A 12 3.81 -8.15 -17.26
CA VAL A 12 2.57 -8.89 -16.99
C VAL A 12 1.79 -8.14 -15.92
N CYS A 13 0.51 -7.87 -16.19
CA CYS A 13 -0.40 -7.24 -15.24
C CYS A 13 -1.30 -8.32 -14.64
N LEU A 14 -1.44 -8.32 -13.32
CA LEU A 14 -2.34 -9.19 -12.59
C LEU A 14 -3.49 -8.36 -12.01
N MET A 15 -4.67 -8.95 -11.96
CA MET A 15 -5.80 -8.36 -11.24
C MET A 15 -5.68 -8.71 -9.76
N ALA A 16 -5.95 -7.72 -8.90
CA ALA A 16 -6.05 -7.97 -7.47
C ALA A 16 -7.28 -8.84 -7.18
N SER A 17 -7.21 -9.66 -6.13
CA SER A 17 -8.39 -10.33 -5.58
C SER A 17 -9.45 -9.31 -5.17
N GLN A 18 -10.72 -9.67 -5.31
CA GLN A 18 -11.85 -8.76 -5.05
C GLN A 18 -11.80 -8.16 -3.63
N GLU A 19 -11.41 -8.95 -2.64
CA GLU A 19 -11.26 -8.56 -1.24
C GLU A 19 -10.16 -7.51 -0.99
N TYR A 20 -9.24 -7.29 -1.94
CA TYR A 20 -8.14 -6.33 -1.81
C TYR A 20 -8.20 -5.22 -2.86
N GLN A 21 -9.17 -5.23 -3.77
CA GLN A 21 -9.24 -4.29 -4.89
C GLN A 21 -9.38 -2.82 -4.44
N PHE A 22 -9.91 -2.58 -3.24
CA PHE A 22 -10.06 -1.24 -2.66
C PHE A 22 -8.80 -0.73 -1.95
N LEU A 23 -7.81 -1.58 -1.70
CA LEU A 23 -6.64 -1.21 -0.92
C LEU A 23 -5.68 -0.36 -1.74
N SER A 24 -5.24 0.76 -1.16
CA SER A 24 -4.11 1.54 -1.66
C SER A 24 -3.26 2.03 -0.50
N SER A 25 -1.95 2.19 -0.74
CA SER A 25 -1.04 2.71 0.29
C SER A 25 -1.42 4.12 0.72
N SER A 26 -1.93 4.96 -0.19
CA SER A 26 -2.37 6.32 0.14
C SER A 26 -3.56 6.31 1.10
N LEU A 27 -4.59 5.52 0.79
CA LEU A 27 -5.77 5.38 1.65
C LEU A 27 -5.41 4.82 3.03
N LEU A 28 -4.58 3.78 3.09
CA LEU A 28 -4.16 3.19 4.36
C LEU A 28 -3.40 4.17 5.25
N LYS A 29 -2.52 5.00 4.65
CA LYS A 29 -1.79 6.04 5.39
C LYS A 29 -2.75 7.10 5.92
N GLU A 30 -3.74 7.53 5.12
CA GLU A 30 -4.74 8.51 5.55
C GLU A 30 -5.58 7.98 6.72
N VAL A 31 -6.07 6.75 6.63
CA VAL A 31 -6.80 6.09 7.73
C VAL A 31 -5.93 5.99 8.99
N ALA A 32 -4.66 5.63 8.84
CA ALA A 32 -3.73 5.56 9.97
C ALA A 32 -3.46 6.94 10.60
N CYS A 33 -3.39 8.02 9.79
CA CYS A 33 -3.28 9.40 10.27
C CYS A 33 -4.48 9.85 11.09
N LEU A 34 -5.66 9.33 10.78
CA LEU A 34 -6.91 9.61 11.50
C LEU A 34 -7.17 8.63 12.65
N GLU A 35 -6.13 7.95 13.14
CA GLU A 35 -6.18 6.96 14.22
C GLU A 35 -7.11 5.75 13.92
N GLY A 36 -7.43 5.51 12.65
CA GLY A 36 -8.23 4.38 12.21
C GLY A 36 -7.49 3.04 12.36
N ASN A 37 -8.23 1.97 12.66
CA ASN A 37 -7.68 0.62 12.75
C ASN A 37 -7.43 0.03 11.36
N ILE A 38 -6.18 -0.40 11.12
CA ILE A 38 -5.73 -1.03 9.85
C ILE A 38 -5.18 -2.45 10.04
N ASN A 39 -5.33 -3.05 11.23
CA ASN A 39 -4.67 -4.32 11.57
C ASN A 39 -5.07 -5.50 10.66
N ASP A 40 -6.29 -5.48 10.14
CA ASP A 40 -6.81 -6.54 9.25
C ASP A 40 -6.50 -6.29 7.77
N LEU A 41 -5.94 -5.13 7.44
CA LEU A 41 -5.68 -4.70 6.06
C LEU A 41 -4.20 -4.80 5.67
N VAL A 42 -3.32 -4.97 6.67
CA VAL A 42 -1.87 -5.11 6.46
C VAL A 42 -1.27 -6.11 7.46
N PRO A 43 -0.12 -6.71 7.14
CA PRO A 43 0.62 -7.51 8.11
C PRO A 43 0.97 -6.73 9.37
N GLU A 44 1.05 -7.42 10.51
CA GLU A 44 1.25 -6.80 11.84
C GLU A 44 2.48 -5.87 11.91
N HIS A 45 3.59 -6.29 11.29
CA HIS A 45 4.83 -5.49 11.27
C HIS A 45 4.64 -4.15 10.52
N VAL A 46 3.80 -4.13 9.49
CA VAL A 46 3.47 -2.91 8.72
C VAL A 46 2.57 -2.00 9.54
N ALA A 47 1.55 -2.55 10.23
CA ALA A 47 0.69 -1.75 11.11
C ALA A 47 1.50 -1.05 12.22
N LYS A 48 2.46 -1.76 12.84
CA LYS A 48 3.38 -1.17 13.83
C LYS A 48 4.24 -0.06 13.23
N ALA A 49 4.82 -0.29 12.05
CA ALA A 49 5.66 0.70 11.38
C ALA A 49 4.87 1.96 10.96
N LEU A 50 3.66 1.78 10.42
CA LEU A 50 2.77 2.89 10.02
C LEU A 50 2.37 3.74 11.22
N ARG A 51 1.93 3.12 12.33
CA ARG A 51 1.61 3.84 13.58
C ARG A 51 2.81 4.65 14.07
N LYS A 52 4.00 4.05 14.12
CA LYS A 52 5.22 4.75 14.53
C LYS A 52 5.53 5.95 13.61
N LYS A 53 5.35 5.79 12.30
CA LYS A 53 5.64 6.85 11.33
C LYS A 53 4.68 8.02 11.50
N VAL A 54 3.37 7.75 11.57
CA VAL A 54 2.33 8.78 11.71
C VAL A 54 2.51 9.58 13.00
N HIS A 55 2.77 8.92 14.13
CA HIS A 55 2.98 9.61 15.41
C HIS A 55 4.34 10.30 15.54
N SER A 56 5.32 9.97 14.69
CA SER A 56 6.64 10.65 14.66
C SER A 56 6.65 11.90 13.78
N GLU A 57 5.62 12.10 12.94
CA GLU A 57 5.49 13.26 12.05
C GLU A 57 4.48 14.31 12.60
N MET A 58 4.00 14.15 13.84
CA MET A 58 3.28 15.17 14.64
C MET A 58 4.20 15.76 15.71
#